data_AF-A0A838H0J2-F1
#
_entry.id   AF-A0A838H0J2-F1
#
_cell.length_a   1.000
_cell.length_b   1.000
_cell.length_c   1.000
_cell.angle_alpha   90.00
_cell.angle_beta   90.00
_cell.angle_gamma   90.00
#
_symmetry.space_group_name_H-M   'P 1'
#
loop_
_entity.id
_entity.type
_entity.pdbx_description
1 polymer ?
#
loop_
_entity_poly.entity_id
_entity_poly.type
_entity_poly.pdbx_seq_one_letter_code
_entity_poly.pdbx_strand_id
1 'polypeptide(L)'
;MTQRSQSPEGQEATYLPATRVPVHNLHHGRWRALTWHEQEDDLDIVWLLGVGWHEAGSKDDAYAVLKRHDQQGLLFPDETDYANLEPDAQTTQDFLEALAETPQKLIAQAREEPGTPVHATLAEVLDVSVVVEQVGEDDDALEDLYVSFYLPPKAQGVLPPEWQAVALAGFFPDVDLASLTYGPPFPAALQEREGWVVIVRWEH
;
A
#
# COMPACT_ATOMS: atom_id res chain seq x y z
N MET A 1 -8.02 -18.26 14.72
CA MET A 1 -7.43 -16.91 14.84
C MET A 1 -5.96 -17.04 14.55
N THR A 2 -5.54 -16.60 13.37
CA THR A 2 -4.33 -17.04 12.68
C THR A 2 -3.18 -16.09 12.98
N GLN A 3 -2.03 -16.64 13.40
CA GLN A 3 -0.76 -16.00 13.76
C GLN A 3 -0.09 -15.16 12.64
N ARG A 4 -0.79 -14.86 11.55
CA ARG A 4 -0.23 -14.23 10.34
C ARG A 4 0.19 -12.78 10.53
N SER A 5 -0.42 -12.05 11.47
CA SER A 5 -0.02 -10.66 11.76
C SER A 5 1.29 -10.56 12.55
N GLN A 6 1.81 -11.67 13.11
CA GLN A 6 3.02 -11.66 13.94
C GLN A 6 4.25 -12.28 13.25
N SER A 7 4.07 -12.95 12.09
CA SER A 7 5.16 -13.53 11.31
C SER A 7 4.74 -13.64 9.84
N PRO A 8 4.98 -12.60 9.01
CA PRO A 8 4.62 -12.61 7.58
C PRO A 8 5.40 -13.68 6.79
N GLU A 9 6.55 -14.11 7.32
CA GLU A 9 7.46 -15.14 6.80
C GLU A 9 6.89 -16.58 6.88
N GLY A 10 5.66 -16.78 7.37
CA GLY A 10 5.12 -18.13 7.55
C GLY A 10 5.86 -18.94 8.62
N GLN A 11 5.68 -20.27 8.62
CA GLN A 11 6.15 -21.15 9.71
C GLN A 11 7.38 -22.00 9.36
N GLU A 12 7.73 -22.16 8.09
CA GLU A 12 8.84 -23.03 7.67
C GLU A 12 9.52 -22.50 6.41
N ALA A 13 10.81 -22.15 6.55
CA ALA A 13 11.67 -21.79 5.43
C ALA A 13 12.28 -23.05 4.79
N THR A 14 12.36 -23.08 3.47
CA THR A 14 13.02 -24.12 2.70
C THR A 14 14.08 -23.49 1.82
N TYR A 15 15.24 -24.13 1.74
CA TYR A 15 16.30 -23.72 0.82
C TYR A 15 16.12 -24.45 -0.50
N LEU A 16 15.95 -23.69 -1.56
CA LEU A 16 15.84 -24.24 -2.90
C LEU A 16 17.21 -24.76 -3.38
N PRO A 17 17.22 -25.90 -4.08
CA PRO A 17 18.45 -26.61 -4.40
C PRO A 17 19.38 -25.88 -5.39
N ALA A 18 18.83 -25.11 -6.34
CA ALA A 18 19.62 -24.38 -7.33
C ALA A 18 19.93 -22.96 -6.85
N THR A 19 18.92 -22.17 -6.55
CA THR A 19 19.06 -20.75 -6.17
C THR A 19 19.62 -20.54 -4.77
N ARG A 20 19.40 -21.49 -3.85
CA ARG A 20 19.78 -21.40 -2.42
C ARG A 20 19.16 -20.20 -1.69
N VAL A 21 18.17 -19.56 -2.29
CA VAL A 21 17.41 -18.47 -1.68
C VAL A 21 16.42 -19.08 -0.67
N PRO A 22 16.29 -18.50 0.54
CA PRO A 22 15.27 -18.93 1.49
C PRO A 22 13.88 -18.58 0.95
N VAL A 23 13.00 -19.57 0.90
CA VAL A 23 11.59 -19.40 0.53
C VAL A 23 10.69 -19.95 1.63
N HIS A 24 9.49 -19.40 1.74
CA HIS A 24 8.56 -19.71 2.83
C HIS A 24 7.43 -20.61 2.33
N ASN A 25 7.06 -21.60 3.13
CA ASN A 25 6.00 -22.53 2.77
C ASN A 25 4.62 -22.02 3.19
N LEU A 26 3.65 -22.16 2.29
CA LEU A 26 2.23 -21.97 2.56
C LEU A 26 1.46 -23.27 2.36
N HIS A 27 0.68 -23.67 3.36
CA HIS A 27 -0.14 -24.89 3.31
C HIS A 27 -1.62 -24.57 3.49
N HIS A 28 -2.46 -25.12 2.62
CA HIS A 28 -3.91 -25.10 2.78
C HIS A 28 -4.53 -26.43 2.36
N GLY A 29 -4.88 -27.27 3.34
CA GLY A 29 -5.29 -28.65 3.06
C GLY A 29 -4.16 -29.42 2.35
N ARG A 30 -4.41 -29.89 1.13
CA ARG A 30 -3.38 -30.51 0.27
C ARG A 30 -2.68 -29.54 -0.67
N TRP A 31 -3.08 -28.28 -0.71
CA TRP A 31 -2.34 -27.28 -1.47
C TRP A 31 -1.04 -26.91 -0.76
N ARG A 32 0.02 -26.78 -1.54
CA ARG A 32 1.34 -26.30 -1.13
C ARG A 32 1.72 -25.15 -2.05
N ALA A 33 2.25 -24.11 -1.46
CA ALA A 33 2.78 -22.97 -2.17
C ALA A 33 4.10 -22.52 -1.56
N LEU A 34 4.90 -21.84 -2.36
CA LEU A 34 6.12 -21.18 -1.92
C LEU A 34 5.95 -19.68 -2.11
N THR A 35 6.40 -18.91 -1.12
CA THR A 35 6.52 -17.47 -1.22
C THR A 35 7.95 -17.03 -1.01
N TRP A 36 8.32 -15.92 -1.62
CA TRP A 36 9.60 -15.27 -1.40
C TRP A 36 9.36 -13.82 -1.02
N HIS A 37 10.00 -13.38 0.05
CA HIS A 37 9.98 -11.99 0.47
C HIS A 37 11.23 -11.31 -0.08
N GLU A 38 11.02 -10.44 -1.05
CA GLU A 38 12.06 -9.60 -1.60
C GLU A 38 12.13 -8.30 -0.81
N GLN A 39 13.24 -8.14 -0.08
CA GLN A 39 13.53 -6.96 0.73
C GLN A 39 14.63 -6.09 0.09
N GLU A 40 15.16 -6.48 -1.07
CA GLU A 40 16.12 -5.67 -1.81
C GLU A 40 15.42 -4.43 -2.39
N ASP A 41 16.17 -3.33 -2.49
CA ASP A 41 15.75 -2.06 -3.07
C ASP A 41 14.43 -1.48 -2.52
N ASP A 42 14.12 -1.73 -1.25
CA ASP A 42 12.94 -1.23 -0.53
C ASP A 42 11.59 -1.63 -1.16
N LEU A 43 11.56 -2.62 -2.06
CA LEU A 43 10.35 -3.05 -2.77
C LEU A 43 9.32 -3.70 -1.82
N ASP A 44 9.78 -4.38 -0.76
CA ASP A 44 8.96 -5.07 0.25
C ASP A 44 7.84 -5.95 -0.38
N ILE A 45 8.20 -6.73 -1.41
CA ILE A 45 7.26 -7.55 -2.19
C ILE A 45 7.27 -8.99 -1.67
N VAL A 46 6.07 -9.56 -1.51
CA VAL A 46 5.92 -11.00 -1.26
C VAL A 46 5.42 -11.68 -2.53
N TRP A 47 6.33 -12.34 -3.22
CA TRP A 47 6.04 -13.10 -4.43
C TRP A 47 5.43 -14.45 -4.10
N LEU A 48 4.34 -14.82 -4.78
CA LEU A 48 3.83 -16.19 -4.81
C LEU A 48 4.54 -16.94 -5.93
N LEU A 49 5.60 -17.69 -5.61
CA LEU A 49 6.43 -18.40 -6.59
C LEU A 49 5.68 -19.56 -7.28
N GLY A 50 4.66 -20.09 -6.63
CA GLY A 50 3.77 -21.07 -7.23
C GLY A 50 2.92 -21.81 -6.21
N VAL A 51 1.90 -22.49 -6.72
CA VAL A 51 0.94 -23.28 -5.95
C VAL A 51 0.65 -24.60 -6.66
N GLY A 52 0.54 -25.67 -5.89
CA GLY A 52 0.26 -27.00 -6.44
C GLY A 52 -0.42 -27.91 -5.43
N TRP A 53 -0.98 -28.99 -5.94
CA TRP A 53 -1.56 -30.05 -5.12
C TRP A 53 -0.47 -31.02 -4.65
N HIS A 54 -0.49 -31.36 -3.37
CA HIS A 54 0.44 -32.32 -2.78
C HIS A 54 -0.11 -33.74 -2.91
N GLU A 55 0.66 -34.58 -3.58
CA GLU A 55 0.42 -36.00 -3.74
C GLU A 55 1.77 -36.73 -3.68
N ALA A 56 2.15 -37.14 -2.46
CA ALA A 56 3.44 -37.78 -2.22
C ALA A 56 3.68 -38.97 -3.17
N GLY A 57 4.82 -38.94 -3.86
CA GLY A 57 5.20 -39.95 -4.86
C GLY A 57 4.72 -39.67 -6.28
N SER A 58 3.90 -38.63 -6.50
CA SER A 58 3.54 -38.17 -7.83
C SER A 58 4.64 -37.29 -8.44
N LYS A 59 4.82 -37.39 -9.75
CA LYS A 59 5.69 -36.47 -10.53
C LYS A 59 5.10 -35.06 -10.64
N ASP A 60 3.80 -34.96 -10.41
CA ASP A 60 3.00 -33.73 -10.44
C ASP A 60 2.76 -33.20 -9.02
N ASP A 61 3.45 -33.79 -8.03
CA ASP A 61 3.51 -33.27 -6.68
C ASP A 61 4.04 -31.82 -6.69
N ALA A 62 3.37 -30.94 -5.94
CA ALA A 62 3.70 -29.53 -5.84
C ALA A 62 5.20 -29.27 -5.62
N TYR A 63 5.85 -29.97 -4.68
CA TYR A 63 7.27 -29.75 -4.40
C TYR A 63 8.16 -30.24 -5.53
N ALA A 64 7.80 -31.34 -6.20
CA ALA A 64 8.55 -31.85 -7.34
C ALA A 64 8.50 -30.88 -8.53
N VAL A 65 7.34 -30.25 -8.77
CA VAL A 65 7.16 -29.25 -9.82
C VAL A 65 7.94 -27.98 -9.50
N LEU A 66 7.77 -27.40 -8.29
CA LEU A 66 8.44 -26.17 -7.89
C LEU A 66 9.97 -26.32 -7.90
N LYS A 67 10.49 -27.47 -7.43
CA LYS A 67 11.92 -27.80 -7.51
C LYS A 67 12.42 -27.88 -8.95
N ARG A 68 11.61 -28.36 -9.89
CA ARG A 68 11.98 -28.40 -11.30
C ARG A 68 12.06 -26.99 -11.90
N HIS A 69 11.12 -26.11 -11.56
CA HIS A 69 11.17 -24.71 -11.98
C HIS A 69 12.39 -23.99 -11.40
N ASP A 70 12.73 -24.24 -10.12
CA ASP A 70 13.96 -23.71 -9.51
C ASP A 70 15.21 -24.13 -10.31
N GLN A 71 15.30 -25.41 -10.64
CA GLN A 71 16.42 -25.94 -11.43
C GLN A 71 16.49 -25.38 -12.86
N GLN A 72 15.36 -24.90 -13.39
CA GLN A 72 15.27 -24.30 -14.72
C GLN A 72 15.45 -22.78 -14.68
N GLY A 73 15.57 -22.16 -13.51
CA GLY A 73 15.59 -20.71 -13.35
C GLY A 73 14.25 -20.04 -13.67
N LEU A 74 13.14 -20.76 -13.53
CA LEU A 74 11.78 -20.30 -13.86
C LEU A 74 10.90 -20.09 -12.62
N LEU A 75 11.47 -20.21 -11.41
CA LEU A 75 10.70 -20.14 -10.17
C LEU A 75 10.62 -18.72 -9.60
N PHE A 76 11.64 -17.91 -9.81
CA PHE A 76 11.73 -16.53 -9.32
C PHE A 76 11.22 -15.56 -10.38
N PRO A 77 10.71 -14.39 -9.96
CA PRO A 77 10.24 -13.37 -10.88
C PRO A 77 11.34 -12.95 -11.86
N ASP A 78 10.94 -12.68 -13.10
CA ASP A 78 11.80 -12.11 -14.14
C ASP A 78 11.43 -10.66 -14.46
N GLU A 79 12.17 -10.03 -15.37
CA GLU A 79 11.93 -8.63 -15.79
C GLU A 79 10.48 -8.35 -16.24
N THR A 80 9.80 -9.35 -16.80
CA THR A 80 8.39 -9.25 -17.21
C THR A 80 7.47 -9.21 -16.00
N ASP A 81 7.75 -9.99 -14.96
CA ASP A 81 6.97 -9.98 -13.73
C ASP A 81 7.04 -8.61 -13.05
N TYR A 82 8.22 -7.97 -13.03
CA TYR A 82 8.36 -6.60 -12.52
C TYR A 82 7.64 -5.58 -13.40
N ALA A 83 7.71 -5.69 -14.72
CA ALA A 83 6.98 -4.80 -15.62
C ALA A 83 5.45 -4.89 -15.42
N ASN A 84 4.94 -6.05 -14.99
CA ASN A 84 3.52 -6.23 -14.66
C ASN A 84 3.12 -5.61 -13.31
N LEU A 85 4.07 -5.18 -12.48
CA LEU A 85 3.80 -4.40 -11.27
C LEU A 85 3.59 -2.91 -11.59
N GLU A 86 4.13 -2.43 -12.72
CA GLU A 86 3.93 -1.04 -13.13
C GLU A 86 2.46 -0.83 -13.54
N PRO A 87 1.81 0.23 -13.05
CA PRO A 87 0.46 0.55 -13.47
C PRO A 87 0.44 0.81 -14.99
N ASP A 88 -0.52 0.24 -15.69
CA ASP A 88 -0.68 0.50 -17.11
C ASP A 88 -1.10 1.96 -17.37
N ALA A 89 -1.06 2.36 -18.65
CA ALA A 89 -1.38 3.72 -19.06
C ALA A 89 -2.82 4.13 -18.67
N GLN A 90 -3.76 3.18 -18.67
CA GLN A 90 -5.14 3.45 -18.31
C GLN A 90 -5.27 3.69 -16.80
N THR A 91 -4.68 2.83 -15.98
CA THR A 91 -4.62 2.95 -14.52
C THR A 91 -3.97 4.28 -14.12
N THR A 92 -2.89 4.65 -14.80
CA THR A 92 -2.23 5.94 -14.60
C THR A 92 -3.16 7.11 -14.95
N GLN A 93 -3.87 7.04 -16.07
CA GLN A 93 -4.81 8.07 -16.47
C GLN A 93 -5.97 8.20 -15.48
N ASP A 94 -6.58 7.08 -15.08
CA ASP A 94 -7.68 7.04 -14.12
C ASP A 94 -7.26 7.66 -12.77
N PHE A 95 -6.03 7.39 -12.34
CA PHE A 95 -5.45 7.99 -11.15
C PHE A 95 -5.31 9.52 -11.27
N LEU A 96 -4.78 10.02 -12.39
CA LEU A 96 -4.64 11.46 -12.63
C LEU A 96 -5.99 12.17 -12.71
N GLU A 97 -7.00 11.56 -13.34
CA GLU A 97 -8.36 12.08 -13.41
C GLU A 97 -9.01 12.11 -12.01
N ALA A 98 -8.88 11.03 -11.25
CA ALA A 98 -9.38 10.97 -9.87
C ALA A 98 -8.72 12.05 -9.00
N LEU A 99 -7.43 12.29 -9.18
CA LEU A 99 -6.66 13.29 -8.45
C LEU A 99 -7.03 14.73 -8.82
N ALA A 100 -7.46 14.98 -10.06
CA ALA A 100 -7.88 16.32 -10.48
C ALA A 100 -9.22 16.74 -9.84
N GLU A 101 -10.12 15.78 -9.57
CA GLU A 101 -11.48 16.09 -9.12
C GLU A 101 -11.77 15.78 -7.65
N THR A 102 -11.28 14.65 -7.17
CA THR A 102 -11.69 14.08 -5.87
C THR A 102 -11.16 14.89 -4.69
N PRO A 103 -9.91 15.37 -4.66
CA PRO A 103 -9.38 16.12 -3.51
C PRO A 103 -10.23 17.31 -3.10
N GLN A 104 -10.60 18.18 -4.04
CA GLN A 104 -11.39 19.38 -3.74
C GLN A 104 -12.81 19.05 -3.28
N LYS A 105 -13.41 17.97 -3.82
CA LYS A 105 -14.72 17.47 -3.37
C LYS A 105 -14.64 16.97 -1.93
N LEU A 106 -13.58 16.25 -1.56
CA LEU A 106 -13.38 15.76 -0.20
C LEU A 106 -13.14 16.90 0.80
N ILE A 107 -12.35 17.91 0.42
CA ILE A 107 -12.16 19.09 1.27
C ILE A 107 -13.49 19.80 1.49
N ALA A 108 -14.30 20.00 0.43
CA ALA A 108 -15.61 20.62 0.56
C ALA A 108 -16.54 19.82 1.50
N GLN A 109 -16.56 18.49 1.38
CA GLN A 109 -17.33 17.63 2.28
C GLN A 109 -16.83 17.68 3.73
N ALA A 110 -15.52 17.67 3.94
CA ALA A 110 -14.94 17.75 5.29
C ALA A 110 -15.25 19.10 5.97
N ARG A 111 -15.43 20.18 5.19
CA ARG A 111 -15.90 21.47 5.70
C ARG A 111 -17.36 21.49 6.13
N GLU A 112 -18.20 20.63 5.57
CA GLU A 112 -19.63 20.55 5.96
C GLU A 112 -19.79 20.00 7.38
N GLU A 113 -18.88 19.12 7.82
CA GLU A 113 -18.87 18.54 9.17
C GLU A 113 -17.46 18.56 9.78
N PRO A 114 -16.97 19.72 10.27
CA PRO A 114 -15.65 19.84 10.86
C PRO A 114 -15.43 18.86 12.02
N GLY A 115 -14.23 18.29 12.10
CA GLY A 115 -13.82 17.28 13.07
C GLY A 115 -14.20 15.84 12.67
N THR A 116 -15.02 15.64 11.63
CA THR A 116 -15.40 14.32 11.14
C THR A 116 -14.58 13.94 9.90
N PRO A 117 -13.89 12.79 9.88
CA PRO A 117 -13.16 12.34 8.70
C PRO A 117 -14.08 12.00 7.53
N VAL A 118 -13.74 12.52 6.35
CA VAL A 118 -14.31 12.11 5.07
C VAL A 118 -13.31 11.22 4.35
N HIS A 119 -13.79 10.09 3.84
CA HIS A 119 -12.94 9.06 3.23
C HIS A 119 -13.27 8.86 1.75
N ALA A 120 -12.25 8.52 0.97
CA ALA A 120 -12.39 8.08 -0.41
C ALA A 120 -11.22 7.18 -0.81
N THR A 121 -11.34 6.58 -1.98
CA THR A 121 -10.24 5.86 -2.65
C THR A 121 -10.03 6.50 -4.01
N LEU A 122 -8.83 7.03 -4.26
CA LEU A 122 -8.44 7.60 -5.55
C LEU A 122 -8.09 6.45 -6.50
N ALA A 123 -8.90 6.32 -7.57
CA ALA A 123 -8.77 5.32 -8.63
C ALA A 123 -8.59 3.88 -8.14
N GLU A 124 -9.23 3.52 -7.02
CA GLU A 124 -9.09 2.20 -6.38
C GLU A 124 -7.66 1.84 -5.89
N VAL A 125 -6.70 2.78 -5.98
CA VAL A 125 -5.29 2.57 -5.63
C VAL A 125 -4.92 3.22 -4.30
N LEU A 126 -5.39 4.44 -4.03
CA LEU A 126 -4.93 5.22 -2.88
C LEU A 126 -6.10 5.62 -1.99
N ASP A 127 -6.20 5.01 -0.82
CA ASP A 127 -7.15 5.42 0.21
C ASP A 127 -6.73 6.77 0.79
N VAL A 128 -7.68 7.71 0.87
CA VAL A 128 -7.46 9.06 1.39
C VAL A 128 -8.48 9.38 2.48
N SER A 129 -8.04 10.13 3.48
CA SER A 129 -8.95 10.71 4.48
C SER A 129 -8.65 12.19 4.67
N VAL A 130 -9.70 12.99 4.81
CA VAL A 130 -9.62 14.43 5.02
C VAL A 130 -10.39 14.80 6.28
N VAL A 131 -9.79 15.63 7.13
CA VAL A 131 -10.44 16.25 8.29
C VAL A 131 -10.17 17.75 8.25
N VAL A 132 -11.20 18.55 8.50
CA VAL A 132 -11.06 19.99 8.74
C VAL A 132 -11.34 20.24 10.21
N GLU A 133 -10.46 20.93 10.91
CA GLU A 133 -10.71 21.44 12.26
C GLU A 133 -10.81 22.97 12.21
N GLN A 134 -11.71 23.53 13.02
CA GLN A 134 -11.79 24.98 13.21
C GLN A 134 -11.00 25.36 14.45
N VAL A 135 -10.07 26.30 14.31
CA VAL A 135 -9.19 26.79 15.35
C VAL A 135 -9.47 28.28 15.58
N GLY A 136 -10.14 28.60 16.68
CA GLY A 136 -10.49 29.98 17.05
C GLY A 136 -11.89 30.08 17.64
N GLU A 137 -12.27 31.29 18.07
CA GLU A 137 -13.63 31.61 18.53
C GLU A 137 -14.27 32.57 17.51
N ASP A 138 -15.50 32.27 17.08
CA ASP A 138 -16.35 33.11 16.22
C ASP A 138 -15.69 33.57 14.88
N ASP A 139 -15.80 34.86 14.53
CA ASP A 139 -15.49 35.43 13.21
C ASP A 139 -13.99 35.38 12.79
N ASP A 140 -13.10 34.98 13.71
CA ASP A 140 -11.65 34.84 13.48
C ASP A 140 -11.20 33.36 13.45
N ALA A 141 -12.14 32.42 13.23
CA ALA A 141 -11.83 30.99 13.15
C ALA A 141 -10.93 30.69 11.93
N LEU A 142 -9.73 30.19 12.20
CA LEU A 142 -8.82 29.62 11.21
C LEU A 142 -9.23 28.18 10.92
N GLU A 143 -9.04 27.73 9.69
CA GLU A 143 -9.21 26.32 9.34
C GLU A 143 -7.85 25.60 9.37
N ASP A 144 -7.78 24.47 10.06
CA ASP A 144 -6.69 23.52 9.92
C ASP A 144 -7.18 22.33 9.09
N LEU A 145 -6.52 22.08 7.95
CA LEU A 145 -6.81 20.95 7.07
C LEU A 145 -5.84 19.79 7.35
N TYR A 146 -6.35 18.58 7.41
CA TYR A 146 -5.57 17.37 7.67
C TYR A 146 -5.87 16.36 6.57
N VAL A 147 -4.84 15.81 5.93
CA VAL A 147 -4.98 14.79 4.88
C VAL A 147 -4.14 13.56 5.26
N SER A 148 -4.68 12.36 5.07
CA SER A 148 -3.93 11.12 5.24
C SER A 148 -4.06 10.22 4.03
N PHE A 149 -3.01 9.45 3.75
CA PHE A 149 -2.87 8.58 2.59
C PHE A 149 -2.55 7.15 3.03
N TYR A 150 -3.25 6.17 2.46
CA TYR A 150 -3.08 4.75 2.77
C TYR A 150 -3.04 3.94 1.47
N LEU A 151 -2.07 3.03 1.34
CA LEU A 151 -1.98 2.09 0.22
C LEU A 151 -2.62 0.75 0.61
N PRO A 152 -3.79 0.37 0.06
CA PRO A 152 -4.35 -0.95 0.27
C PRO A 152 -3.46 -2.01 -0.41
N PRO A 153 -3.33 -3.23 0.15
CA PRO A 153 -3.90 -3.70 1.41
C PRO A 153 -3.01 -3.44 2.65
N LYS A 154 -1.92 -2.67 2.56
CA LYS A 154 -0.93 -2.54 3.64
C LYS A 154 -1.12 -1.25 4.46
N ALA A 155 -1.56 -1.40 5.71
CA ALA A 155 -1.51 -0.37 6.76
C ALA A 155 -0.08 0.14 7.09
N GLN A 156 0.96 -0.35 6.41
CA GLN A 156 2.37 -0.10 6.72
C GLN A 156 3.24 0.20 5.49
N GLY A 157 2.67 0.26 4.28
CA GLY A 157 3.43 0.63 3.08
C GLY A 157 3.78 2.13 3.08
N VAL A 158 5.01 2.47 2.73
CA VAL A 158 5.41 3.87 2.50
C VAL A 158 4.95 4.27 1.10
N LEU A 159 4.08 5.28 1.01
CA LEU A 159 3.75 5.87 -0.28
C LEU A 159 5.05 6.43 -0.87
N PRO A 160 5.46 6.06 -2.10
CA PRO A 160 6.69 6.58 -2.67
C PRO A 160 6.70 8.12 -2.67
N PRO A 161 7.84 8.79 -2.42
CA PRO A 161 7.90 10.25 -2.29
C PRO A 161 7.30 11.01 -3.48
N GLU A 162 7.48 10.50 -4.70
CA GLU A 162 6.92 11.08 -5.91
C GLU A 162 5.39 10.95 -5.99
N TRP A 163 4.82 9.84 -5.47
CA TRP A 163 3.37 9.68 -5.33
C TRP A 163 2.80 10.59 -4.25
N GLN A 164 3.53 10.79 -3.14
CA GLN A 164 3.14 11.75 -2.11
C GLN A 164 3.06 13.17 -2.70
N ALA A 165 4.10 13.61 -3.43
CA ALA A 165 4.14 14.94 -4.03
C ALA A 165 3.00 15.15 -5.03
N VAL A 166 2.72 14.16 -5.89
CA VAL A 166 1.61 14.21 -6.84
C VAL A 166 0.27 14.29 -6.10
N ALA A 167 0.05 13.41 -5.12
CA ALA A 167 -1.19 13.41 -4.35
C ALA A 167 -1.41 14.75 -3.64
N LEU A 168 -0.39 15.30 -2.98
CA LEU A 168 -0.45 16.60 -2.31
C LEU A 168 -0.73 17.75 -3.27
N ALA A 169 -0.14 17.75 -4.46
CA ALA A 169 -0.43 18.77 -5.47
C ALA A 169 -1.90 18.76 -5.92
N GLY A 170 -2.60 17.62 -5.86
CA GLY A 170 -4.05 17.55 -6.11
C GLY A 170 -4.89 18.18 -5.00
N PHE A 171 -4.50 18.00 -3.73
CA PHE A 171 -5.17 18.63 -2.59
C PHE A 171 -4.85 20.13 -2.46
N PHE A 172 -3.62 20.52 -2.82
CA PHE A 172 -3.07 21.86 -2.61
C PHE A 172 -2.44 22.44 -3.89
N PRO A 173 -3.22 22.65 -4.96
CA PRO A 173 -2.67 23.03 -6.26
C PRO A 173 -1.96 24.40 -6.27
N ASP A 174 -2.35 25.30 -5.37
CA ASP A 174 -1.85 26.67 -5.28
C ASP A 174 -0.87 26.89 -4.11
N VAL A 175 -0.48 25.82 -3.40
CA VAL A 175 0.39 25.92 -2.22
C VAL A 175 1.78 25.39 -2.54
N ASP A 176 2.81 26.05 -2.02
CA ASP A 176 4.17 25.52 -2.04
C ASP A 176 4.23 24.27 -1.14
N LEU A 177 4.51 23.09 -1.72
CA LEU A 177 4.59 21.84 -0.96
C LEU A 177 5.64 21.89 0.17
N ALA A 178 6.63 22.79 0.08
CA ALA A 178 7.62 23.00 1.14
C ALA A 178 7.07 23.78 2.34
N SER A 179 5.93 24.47 2.22
CA SER A 179 5.28 25.16 3.34
C SER A 179 4.36 24.25 4.14
N LEU A 180 4.14 23.01 3.69
CA LEU A 180 3.30 22.05 4.38
C LEU A 180 4.05 21.46 5.58
N THR A 181 3.33 21.23 6.67
CA THR A 181 3.87 20.51 7.82
C THR A 181 3.70 19.01 7.61
N TYR A 182 4.57 18.18 8.19
CA TYR A 182 4.47 16.73 8.10
C TYR A 182 4.64 16.14 9.50
N GLY A 183 3.78 15.19 9.87
CA GLY A 183 3.88 14.51 11.16
C GLY A 183 2.97 15.07 12.27
N PRO A 184 3.07 14.50 13.49
CA PRO A 184 2.17 14.78 14.62
C PRO A 184 2.30 16.21 15.17
N PRO A 185 1.29 16.71 15.93
CA PRO A 185 0.13 15.99 16.45
C PRO A 185 -1.04 15.86 15.45
N PHE A 186 -1.65 14.67 15.41
CA PHE A 186 -2.81 14.36 14.56
C PHE A 186 -4.14 14.46 15.33
N PRO A 187 -5.23 14.89 14.69
CA PRO A 187 -6.58 14.74 15.22
C PRO A 187 -6.81 13.31 15.65
N ALA A 188 -7.45 13.10 16.81
CA ALA A 188 -7.74 11.75 17.32
C ALA A 188 -8.51 10.92 16.27
N ALA A 189 -9.36 11.57 15.47
CA ALA A 189 -10.15 10.95 14.41
C ALA A 189 -9.30 10.33 13.27
N LEU A 190 -8.05 10.76 13.07
CA LEU A 190 -7.13 10.18 12.10
C LEU A 190 -6.17 9.14 12.73
N GLN A 191 -6.06 9.10 14.05
CA GLN A 191 -5.17 8.15 14.76
C GLN A 191 -5.69 6.70 14.72
N GLU A 192 -6.96 6.48 14.37
CA GLU A 192 -7.56 5.13 14.31
C GLU A 192 -7.08 4.29 13.12
N ARG A 193 -6.46 4.90 12.10
CA ARG A 193 -5.85 4.18 10.96
C ARG A 193 -4.33 4.34 11.02
N GLU A 194 -3.61 3.28 11.40
CA GLU A 194 -2.15 3.20 11.23
C GLU A 194 -1.79 3.43 9.75
N GLY A 195 -0.97 4.44 9.45
CA GLY A 195 -0.55 4.81 8.10
C GLY A 195 0.01 6.24 8.01
N TRP A 196 0.49 6.62 6.83
CA TRP A 196 1.13 7.92 6.59
C TRP A 196 0.11 9.05 6.62
N VAL A 197 0.29 9.97 7.54
CA VAL A 197 -0.52 11.18 7.63
C VAL A 197 0.35 12.36 7.22
N VAL A 198 0.02 12.96 6.07
CA VAL A 198 0.59 14.24 5.68
C VAL A 198 -0.38 15.33 6.14
N ILE A 199 -0.22 15.82 7.37
CA ILE A 199 -1.04 16.94 7.85
C ILE A 199 -0.58 18.23 7.22
N VAL A 200 -1.34 18.69 6.26
CA VAL A 200 -1.11 19.98 5.66
C VAL A 200 -1.94 21.04 6.37
N ARG A 201 -1.41 21.61 7.45
CA ARG A 201 -2.01 22.81 8.03
C ARG A 201 -1.91 23.95 7.02
N TRP A 202 -3.06 24.42 6.53
CA TRP A 202 -3.16 25.55 5.63
C TRP A 202 -4.09 26.60 6.24
N GLU A 203 -3.50 27.69 6.73
CA GLU A 203 -4.23 28.83 7.29
C GLU A 203 -4.83 29.66 6.15
N HIS A 204 -6.17 29.79 6.10
CA HIS A 204 -6.89 30.76 5.28
C HIS A 204 -7.81 31.60 6.16
#